data_AF-A0A7J9MN75-F1
#
_entry.id   AF-A0A7J9MN75-F1
#
_cell.length_a   1.000
_cell.length_b   1.000
_cell.length_c   1.000
_cell.angle_alpha   90.00
_cell.angle_beta   90.00
_cell.angle_gamma   90.00
#
_symmetry.space_group_name_H-M   'P 1'
#
loop_
_entity.id
_entity.type
_entity.pdbx_description
1 polymer ?
#
loop_
_entity_poly.entity_id
_entity_poly.type
_entity_poly.pdbx_seq_one_letter_code
_entity_poly.pdbx_strand_id
1 'polypeptide(L)'
;MEKTLSALWKRLKTLYATKSLANRLVLKQHLFTFRMNKGELLRDHISQFITLLNDLKKLRFILTMNIRLHCYYALYTLHTSLSRKP
;
A
#
# COMPACT_ATOMS: atom_id res chain seq x y z
N MET A 1 -3.77 20.11 23.18
CA MET A 1 -2.95 20.02 21.95
C MET A 1 -3.30 18.74 21.21
N GLU A 2 -4.47 18.65 20.58
CA GLU A 2 -4.93 17.40 19.90
C GLU A 2 -5.11 17.55 18.39
N LYS A 3 -5.04 18.78 17.86
CA LYS A 3 -5.27 19.07 16.44
C LYS A 3 -4.19 18.49 15.51
N THR A 4 -3.04 18.08 16.03
CA THR A 4 -1.89 17.62 15.23
C THR A 4 -1.93 16.13 14.93
N LEU A 5 -2.31 15.26 15.87
CA LEU A 5 -2.22 13.80 15.68
C LEU A 5 -3.26 13.27 14.68
N SER A 6 -4.51 13.72 14.81
CA SER A 6 -5.59 13.36 13.89
C SER A 6 -5.34 13.92 12.47
N ALA A 7 -4.85 15.16 12.38
CA ALA A 7 -4.50 15.78 11.10
C ALA A 7 -3.30 15.08 10.43
N LEU A 8 -2.27 14.71 11.20
CA LEU A 8 -1.11 13.97 10.72
C LEU A 8 -1.50 12.56 10.25
N TRP A 9 -2.34 11.86 11.01
CA TRP A 9 -2.89 10.55 10.62
C TRP A 9 -3.67 10.62 9.30
N LYS A 10 -4.54 11.64 9.16
CA LYS A 10 -5.27 11.87 7.90
C LYS A 10 -4.31 12.15 6.74
N ARG A 11 -3.29 12.99 6.92
CA ARG A 11 -2.29 13.29 5.88
C ARG A 11 -1.50 12.05 5.46
N LEU A 12 -1.00 11.25 6.41
CA LEU A 12 -0.31 10.00 6.13
C LEU A 12 -1.21 9.02 5.38
N LYS A 13 -2.45 8.85 5.84
CA LYS A 13 -3.42 7.98 5.18
C LYS A 13 -3.67 8.43 3.74
N THR A 14 -3.83 9.73 3.48
CA THR A 14 -3.99 10.26 2.13
C THR A 14 -2.76 10.05 1.26
N LEU A 15 -1.56 10.38 1.74
CA LEU A 15 -0.31 10.21 0.97
C LEU A 15 -0.07 8.76 0.54
N TYR A 16 -0.19 7.83 1.50
CA TYR A 16 -0.02 6.41 1.22
C TYR A 16 -1.18 5.86 0.37
N ALA A 17 -2.42 6.33 0.59
CA ALA A 17 -3.56 5.95 -0.24
C ALA A 17 -3.36 6.39 -1.69
N THR A 18 -2.97 7.64 -1.95
CA THR A 18 -2.74 8.16 -3.31
C THR A 18 -1.67 7.34 -4.06
N LYS A 19 -0.54 7.03 -3.41
CA LYS A 19 0.51 6.18 -4.01
C LYS A 19 0.02 4.77 -4.31
N SER A 20 -0.73 4.16 -3.39
CA SER A 20 -1.31 2.82 -3.62
C SER A 20 -2.43 2.82 -4.66
N LEU A 21 -3.18 3.92 -4.77
CA LEU A 21 -4.32 4.07 -5.65
C LEU A 21 -3.87 4.10 -7.11
N ALA A 22 -2.81 4.85 -7.42
CA ALA A 22 -2.21 4.85 -8.75
C ALA A 22 -1.75 3.44 -9.16
N ASN A 23 -0.99 2.76 -8.30
CA ASN A 23 -0.54 1.39 -8.55
C ASN A 23 -1.72 0.41 -8.71
N ARG A 24 -2.78 0.58 -7.92
CA ARG A 24 -3.99 -0.24 -7.99
C ARG A 24 -4.77 0.00 -9.28
N LEU A 25 -4.83 1.24 -9.76
CA LEU A 25 -5.47 1.59 -11.03
C LEU A 25 -4.76 0.93 -12.21
N VAL A 26 -3.43 1.00 -12.24
CA VAL A 26 -2.61 0.34 -13.28
C VAL A 26 -2.83 -1.17 -13.29
N LEU A 27 -2.78 -1.83 -12.13
CA LEU A 27 -3.00 -3.28 -12.05
C LEU A 27 -4.44 -3.68 -12.41
N LYS A 28 -5.45 -2.86 -12.04
CA LYS A 28 -6.83 -3.10 -12.46
C LYS A 28 -6.98 -2.96 -13.97
N GLN A 29 -6.40 -1.94 -14.56
CA GLN A 29 -6.40 -1.75 -16.00
C GLN A 29 -5.75 -2.95 -16.69
N HIS A 30 -4.58 -3.38 -16.22
CA HIS A 30 -3.90 -4.57 -16.73
C HIS A 30 -4.78 -5.82 -16.63
N LEU A 31 -5.48 -6.04 -15.51
CA LEU A 31 -6.40 -7.15 -15.32
C LEU A 31 -7.60 -7.12 -16.27
N PHE A 32 -8.19 -5.94 -16.52
CA PHE A 32 -9.30 -5.79 -17.48
C PHE A 32 -8.87 -5.98 -18.93
N THR A 33 -7.62 -5.68 -19.25
CA THR A 33 -7.04 -5.91 -20.58
C THR A 33 -6.36 -7.28 -20.70
N PHE A 34 -6.25 -8.04 -19.60
CA PHE A 34 -5.57 -9.33 -19.57
C PHE A 34 -6.39 -10.36 -20.36
N ARG A 35 -5.83 -10.84 -21.45
CA ARG A 35 -6.47 -11.81 -22.35
C ARG A 35 -5.47 -12.90 -22.70
N MET A 36 -5.99 -14.11 -22.88
CA MET A 36 -5.19 -15.25 -23.31
C MET A 36 -4.87 -15.14 -24.80
N ASN A 37 -3.61 -15.34 -25.16
CA ASN A 37 -3.20 -15.33 -26.57
C ASN A 37 -3.41 -16.72 -27.20
N LYS A 38 -3.64 -16.75 -28.53
CA LYS A 38 -3.69 -18.02 -29.27
C LYS A 38 -2.34 -18.72 -29.19
N GLY A 39 -2.36 -20.00 -28.80
CA GLY A 39 -1.14 -20.80 -28.62
C GLY A 39 -0.50 -20.67 -27.24
N GLU A 40 -1.03 -19.83 -26.35
CA GLU A 40 -0.59 -19.79 -24.95
C GLU A 40 -1.08 -21.04 -24.21
N LEU A 41 -0.24 -21.57 -23.31
CA LEU A 41 -0.64 -22.66 -22.44
C LEU A 41 -1.61 -22.15 -21.37
N LEU A 42 -2.76 -22.80 -21.24
CA LEU A 42 -3.78 -22.43 -20.26
C LEU A 42 -3.22 -22.36 -18.83
N ARG A 43 -2.32 -23.27 -18.47
CA ARG A 43 -1.66 -23.30 -17.16
C ARG A 43 -0.88 -22.02 -16.90
N ASP A 44 -0.11 -21.57 -17.88
CA ASP A 44 0.75 -20.39 -17.75
C ASP A 44 -0.11 -19.12 -17.68
N HIS A 45 -1.16 -19.06 -18.50
CA HIS A 45 -2.14 -17.98 -18.45
C HIS A 45 -2.80 -17.86 -17.07
N ILE A 46 -3.26 -18.98 -16.50
CA ILE A 46 -3.86 -19.03 -15.15
C ILE A 46 -2.83 -18.61 -14.08
N SER A 47 -1.58 -19.06 -14.20
CA SER A 47 -0.51 -18.69 -13.26
C SER A 47 -0.23 -17.18 -13.26
N GLN A 48 -0.15 -16.59 -14.45
CA GLN A 48 -0.01 -15.13 -14.63
C GLN A 48 -1.21 -14.38 -14.05
N PHE A 49 -2.43 -14.87 -14.29
CA PHE A 49 -3.65 -14.29 -13.72
C PHE A 49 -3.65 -14.33 -12.17
N ILE A 50 -3.26 -15.46 -11.58
CA ILE A 50 -3.13 -15.60 -10.11
C ILE A 50 -2.08 -14.63 -9.56
N THR A 51 -0.96 -14.46 -10.26
CA THR A 51 0.08 -13.50 -9.87
C THR A 51 -0.46 -12.07 -9.86
N LEU A 52 -1.18 -11.66 -10.92
CA LEU A 52 -1.87 -10.38 -11.02
C LEU A 52 -2.83 -10.12 -9.86
N LEU A 53 -3.61 -11.13 -9.46
CA LEU A 53 -4.50 -11.06 -8.31
C LEU A 53 -3.74 -10.93 -6.98
N ASN A 54 -2.63 -11.64 -6.84
CA ASN A 54 -1.78 -11.57 -5.65
C ASN A 54 -1.12 -10.20 -5.50
N ASP A 55 -0.67 -9.58 -6.59
CA ASP A 55 -0.12 -8.22 -6.58
C ASP A 55 -1.17 -7.18 -6.16
N LEU A 56 -2.41 -7.33 -6.65
CA LEU A 56 -3.54 -6.50 -6.23
C LEU A 56 -3.85 -6.64 -4.73
N LYS A 57 -3.72 -7.84 -4.15
CA LYS A 57 -3.88 -8.08 -2.71
C LYS A 57 -2.69 -7.52 -1.92
N LYS A 58 -1.47 -7.71 -2.40
CA LYS A 58 -0.22 -7.26 -1.76
C LYS A 58 -0.20 -5.75 -1.58
N LEU A 59 -0.65 -4.96 -2.56
CA LEU A 59 -0.74 -3.50 -2.43
C LEU A 59 -1.63 -3.05 -1.25
N ARG A 60 -2.74 -3.76 -0.98
CA ARG A 60 -3.62 -3.47 0.16
C ARG A 60 -2.93 -3.75 1.49
N PHE A 61 -2.14 -4.82 1.56
CA PHE A 61 -1.40 -5.20 2.76
C PHE A 61 -0.21 -4.26 3.03
N ILE A 62 0.59 -3.95 2.00
CA ILE A 62 1.74 -3.02 2.08
C ILE A 62 1.29 -1.63 2.54
N LEU A 63 0.17 -1.11 2.03
CA LEU A 63 -0.41 0.16 2.49
C LEU A 63 -0.61 0.16 4.02
N THR A 64 -1.22 -0.91 4.54
CA THR A 64 -1.56 -1.06 5.96
C THR A 64 -0.30 -1.19 6.81
N MET A 65 0.70 -1.94 6.35
CA MET A 65 1.98 -2.08 7.06
C MET A 65 2.81 -0.80 7.06
N ASN A 66 2.89 -0.09 5.93
CA ASN A 66 3.66 1.16 5.84
C ASN A 66 3.10 2.23 6.78
N ILE A 67 1.77 2.38 6.84
CA ILE A 67 1.13 3.32 7.77
C ILE A 67 1.44 2.94 9.23
N ARG A 68 1.36 1.65 9.57
CA ARG A 68 1.68 1.16 10.93
C ARG A 68 3.16 1.40 11.30
N LEU A 69 4.07 1.06 10.41
CA LEU A 69 5.51 1.21 10.62
C LEU A 69 5.88 2.69 10.84
N HIS A 70 5.37 3.58 9.99
CA HIS A 70 5.68 5.00 10.12
C HIS A 70 5.08 5.63 11.38
N CYS A 71 3.89 5.17 11.81
CA CYS A 71 3.31 5.59 13.09
C CYS A 71 4.12 5.09 14.28
N TYR A 72 4.65 3.87 14.24
CA TYR A 72 5.56 3.35 15.26
C TYR A 72 6.83 4.23 15.36
N TYR A 73 7.47 4.53 14.23
CA TYR A 73 8.65 5.41 14.22
C TYR A 73 8.35 6.83 14.69
N ALA A 74 7.19 7.40 14.33
CA ALA A 74 6.77 8.72 14.80
C ALA A 74 6.58 8.75 16.31
N LEU A 75 5.94 7.72 16.89
CA LEU A 75 5.77 7.61 18.35
C LEU A 75 7.11 7.42 19.06
N TYR A 76 8.00 6.60 18.52
CA TYR A 76 9.34 6.38 19.06
C TYR A 76 10.19 7.66 19.06
N THR A 77 10.17 8.43 17.96
CA THR A 77 10.87 9.71 17.86
C THR A 77 10.29 10.77 18.79
N LEU A 78 8.96 10.82 18.96
CA LEU A 78 8.32 11.69 19.96
C LEU A 78 8.73 11.30 21.38
N HIS A 79 8.68 10.02 21.73
CA HIS A 79 9.05 9.51 23.05
C HIS A 79 10.52 9.83 23.40
N THR A 80 11.44 9.56 22.48
CA THR A 80 12.88 9.84 22.66
C THR A 80 13.19 11.34 22.74
N SER A 81 12.42 12.17 22.03
CA SER A 81 12.55 13.64 22.12
C SER A 81 12.01 14.20 23.44
N LEU A 82 11.00 13.56 24.04
CA LEU A 82 10.46 13.90 25.36
C LEU A 82 11.38 13.45 26.50
N SER A 83 12.04 12.29 26.39
CA SER A 83 13.02 11.82 27.39
C SER A 83 14.35 12.60 27.38
N ARG A 84 14.59 13.49 26.40
CA ARG A 84 15.79 14.34 26.30
C ARG A 84 15.57 15.78 26.77
N LYS A 85 14.39 16.14 27.28
CA LYS A 85 14.21 17.45 27.92
C LYS A 85 14.84 17.44 29.32
N PRO A 86 15.71 18.42 29.67
CA PRO A 86 16.18 18.61 31.04
C PRO A 86 15.03 19.03 31.97
#